data_AF-A0A349TDS8-F1
#
_entry.id   AF-A0A349TDS8-F1
#
_cell.length_a   1.000
_cell.length_b   1.000
_cell.length_c   1.000
_cell.angle_alpha   90.00
_cell.angle_beta   90.00
_cell.angle_gamma   90.00
#
_symmetry.space_group_name_H-M   'P 1'
#
loop_
_entity.id
_entity.type
_entity.pdbx_description
1 polymer ?
#
loop_
_entity_poly.entity_id
_entity_poly.type
_entity_poly.pdbx_seq_one_letter_code
_entity_poly.pdbx_strand_id
1 'polypeptide(L)' 'MEFVDFEAPGAPDVLNLGHTQVPSPGPEEVLIKVAYAGVNRPDCIQRAGHYPPPPGASPILGLEVAGTIVAVG' A
#
# COMPACT_ATOMS: atom_id res chain seq x y z
N MET A 1 -3.33 -3.31 -11.00
CA MET A 1 -2.61 -4.16 -10.04
C MET A 1 -3.56 -4.60 -8.95
N GLU A 2 -3.35 -5.80 -8.45
CA GLU A 2 -3.98 -6.29 -7.21
C GLU A 2 -3.29 -5.63 -6.01
N PHE A 3 -4.05 -5.35 -4.95
CA PHE A 3 -3.52 -4.82 -3.69
C PHE A 3 -4.39 -5.28 -2.51
N VAL A 4 -3.88 -5.13 -1.29
CA VAL A 4 -4.63 -5.41 -0.06
C VAL A 4 -5.48 -4.19 0.28
N ASP A 5 -6.79 -4.38 0.35
CA ASP A 5 -7.77 -3.33 0.59
C ASP A 5 -8.60 -3.59 1.86
N PHE A 6 -9.26 -2.54 2.35
CA PHE A 6 -10.30 -2.59 3.37
C PHE A 6 -11.20 -1.34 3.26
N GLU A 7 -12.51 -1.56 3.11
CA GLU A 7 -13.47 -0.45 2.92
C GLU A 7 -13.66 0.40 4.19
N ALA A 8 -13.56 -0.23 5.35
CA ALA A 8 -13.72 0.42 6.66
C ALA A 8 -12.78 -0.20 7.68
N PRO A 9 -12.29 0.58 8.67
CA PRO A 9 -11.43 0.06 9.71
C PRO A 9 -12.06 -1.08 10.52
N GLY A 10 -11.24 -2.05 10.92
CA GLY A 10 -11.73 -3.17 11.73
C GLY A 10 -10.71 -4.25 12.09
N ALA A 11 -11.24 -5.40 12.51
CA ALA A 11 -10.50 -6.61 12.78
C ALA A 11 -9.93 -7.21 11.46
N PRO A 12 -9.02 -8.20 11.50
CA PRO A 12 -8.31 -8.66 10.29
C PRO A 12 -9.20 -9.14 9.13
N ASP A 13 -10.43 -9.54 9.43
CA ASP A 13 -11.45 -10.00 8.49
C ASP A 13 -11.98 -8.91 7.54
N VAL A 14 -11.67 -7.63 7.78
CA VAL A 14 -11.99 -6.56 6.82
C VAL A 14 -11.07 -6.56 5.59
N LEU A 15 -9.92 -7.25 5.67
CA LEU A 15 -8.94 -7.29 4.58
C LEU A 15 -9.45 -8.12 3.41
N ASN A 16 -9.35 -7.57 2.21
CA ASN A 16 -9.73 -8.23 0.97
C ASN A 16 -8.76 -7.88 -0.17
N LEU A 17 -8.89 -8.57 -1.31
CA LEU A 17 -8.13 -8.27 -2.52
C LEU A 17 -8.87 -7.24 -3.37
N GLY A 18 -8.29 -6.04 -3.46
CA GLY A 18 -8.75 -4.98 -4.34
C GLY A 18 -8.01 -4.98 -5.67
N HIS A 19 -8.59 -4.29 -6.66
CA HIS A 19 -7.97 -4.06 -7.97
C HIS A 19 -8.00 -2.58 -8.30
N THR A 20 -6.88 -2.04 -8.77
CA THR A 20 -6.77 -0.64 -9.22
C THR A 20 -5.83 -0.50 -10.42
N GLN A 21 -5.70 0.69 -11.00
CA GLN A 21 -4.75 0.95 -12.08
C GLN A 21 -3.30 0.90 -11.57
N VAL A 22 -2.36 0.55 -12.44
CA VAL A 22 -0.93 0.67 -12.11
C VAL A 22 -0.57 2.15 -12.11
N PRO A 23 0.04 2.70 -11.05
CA PRO A 23 0.39 4.12 -11.00
C PRO A 23 1.56 4.43 -11.95
N SER A 24 1.66 5.69 -12.37
CA SER A 24 2.83 6.22 -13.07
C SER A 24 3.71 6.96 -12.07
N PRO A 25 5.05 6.80 -12.11
CA PRO A 25 5.94 7.56 -11.24
C PRO A 25 5.98 9.04 -11.65
N GLY A 26 6.04 9.95 -10.67
CA GLY A 26 6.36 11.36 -10.88
C GLY A 26 7.88 11.60 -11.09
N PRO A 27 8.31 12.84 -11.40
CA PRO A 27 9.68 13.15 -11.87
C PRO A 27 10.86 12.73 -10.97
N GLU A 28 10.61 12.45 -9.69
CA GLU A 28 11.63 12.02 -8.72
C GLU A 28 11.28 10.68 -8.06
N GLU A 29 10.38 9.93 -8.68
CA GLU A 29 9.87 8.66 -8.16
C GLU A 29 10.27 7.50 -9.09
N VAL A 30 10.21 6.29 -8.54
CA VAL A 30 10.38 5.05 -9.30
C VAL A 30 9.13 4.18 -9.15
N LEU A 31 8.78 3.46 -10.22
CA LEU A 31 7.75 2.43 -10.16
C LEU A 31 8.41 1.09 -9.88
N ILE A 32 8.05 0.47 -8.76
CA ILE A 32 8.55 -0.85 -8.37
C ILE A 32 7.47 -1.89 -8.61
N LYS A 33 7.78 -2.92 -9.42
CA LYS A 33 7.00 -4.16 -9.44
C LYS A 33 7.36 -4.96 -8.19
N VAL A 34 6.45 -4.92 -7.22
CA VAL A 34 6.62 -5.57 -5.91
C VAL A 34 6.72 -7.09 -6.07
N ALA A 35 7.75 -7.69 -5.45
CA ALA A 35 7.91 -9.14 -5.32
C ALA A 35 7.66 -9.60 -3.88
N TYR A 36 7.99 -8.76 -2.90
CA TYR A 36 7.77 -8.99 -1.47
C TYR A 36 7.33 -7.69 -0.78
N ALA A 37 6.47 -7.79 0.21
CA ALA A 37 6.05 -6.69 1.07
C ALA A 37 6.31 -7.05 2.54
N GLY A 38 6.78 -6.10 3.33
CA GLY A 38 6.90 -6.23 4.78
C GLY A 38 5.56 -5.94 5.46
N VAL A 39 5.18 -6.75 6.45
CA VAL A 39 4.02 -6.46 7.30
C VAL A 39 4.52 -5.99 8.66
N ASN A 40 4.19 -4.76 9.00
CA ASN A 40 4.66 -4.06 10.18
C ASN A 40 3.50 -3.78 11.16
N ARG A 41 3.85 -3.43 12.40
CA ARG A 41 2.85 -3.07 13.41
C ARG A 41 1.95 -1.91 12.98
N PRO A 42 2.44 -0.82 12.34
CA PRO A 42 1.59 0.28 11.92
C PRO A 42 0.53 -0.13 10.90
N ASP A 43 0.79 -1.09 10.02
CA ASP A 43 -0.21 -1.57 9.04
C ASP A 43 -1.45 -2.13 9.76
N CYS A 44 -1.23 -2.92 10.82
CA CYS A 44 -2.30 -3.46 11.65
C CYS A 44 -3.07 -2.37 12.40
N ILE A 45 -2.38 -1.33 12.87
CA ILE A 45 -3.00 -0.21 13.62
C ILE A 45 -3.79 0.70 12.65
N GLN A 46 -3.28 0.90 11.43
CA GLN A 46 -3.94 1.66 10.37
C GLN A 46 -5.20 0.95 9.89
N ARG A 47 -5.14 -0.37 9.63
CA ARG A 47 -6.33 -1.19 9.34
C ARG A 47 -7.34 -1.13 10.49
N ALA A 48 -6.88 -1.09 11.74
CA ALA A 48 -7.77 -0.93 12.90
C ALA A 48 -8.32 0.51 13.07
N GLY A 49 -7.90 1.47 12.25
CA GLY A 49 -8.41 2.86 12.24
C GLY A 49 -7.75 3.77 13.26
N HIS A 50 -6.67 3.34 13.89
CA HIS A 50 -5.98 4.08 14.96
C HIS A 50 -4.69 4.76 14.49
N TYR A 51 -4.32 4.63 13.22
CA TYR A 51 -3.13 5.22 12.63
C TYR A 51 -3.43 5.73 11.22
N PRO A 52 -4.02 6.94 11.06
CA PRO A 52 -4.32 7.46 9.73
C PRO A 52 -3.01 7.73 8.97
N PRO A 53 -2.97 7.48 7.65
CA PRO A 53 -1.81 7.84 6.85
C PRO A 53 -1.62 9.36 6.84
N PRO A 54 -0.37 9.86 6.66
CA PRO A 54 -0.12 11.28 6.51
C PRO A 54 -0.92 11.90 5.35
N PRO A 55 -1.28 13.20 5.42
CA PRO A 55 -1.94 13.87 4.30
C PRO A 55 -1.13 13.75 3.00
N GLY A 56 -1.79 13.31 1.92
CA GLY A 56 -1.17 13.13 0.61
C GLY A 56 -0.41 11.82 0.41
N ALA A 57 -0.26 10.99 1.45
CA ALA A 57 0.29 9.65 1.31
C ALA A 57 -0.72 8.68 0.66
N SER A 58 -0.21 7.57 0.15
CA SER A 58 -1.05 6.48 -0.38
C SER A 58 -2.07 6.00 0.66
N PRO A 59 -3.33 5.74 0.27
CA PRO A 59 -4.31 5.11 1.15
C PRO A 59 -4.09 3.60 1.30
N ILE A 60 -3.26 2.98 0.44
CA ILE A 60 -2.97 1.54 0.46
C ILE A 60 -2.02 1.23 1.62
N LEU A 61 -2.32 0.16 2.36
CA LEU A 61 -1.44 -0.33 3.44
C LEU A 61 -0.06 -0.70 2.91
N GLY A 62 0.95 -0.51 3.74
CA GLY A 62 2.32 -0.89 3.44
C GLY A 62 3.30 0.24 3.70
N LEU A 63 4.43 -0.14 4.27
CA LEU A 63 5.55 0.75 4.54
C LEU A 63 6.83 0.32 3.82
N GLU A 64 6.92 -0.95 3.43
CA GLU A 64 8.14 -1.58 2.96
C GLU A 64 7.87 -2.60 1.85
N VAL A 65 8.66 -2.54 0.79
CA VAL A 65 8.60 -3.47 -0.33
C VAL A 65 10.00 -3.79 -0.86
N ALA A 66 10.15 -4.96 -1.47
CA ALA A 66 11.29 -5.32 -2.30
C ALA A 66 10.78 -5.81 -3.66
N GLY A 67 11.49 -5.42 -4.73
CA GLY A 67 11.06 -5.74 -6.08
C GLY A 67 11.98 -5.17 -7.14
N THR A 68 11.47 -5.08 -8.36
CA THR A 68 12.22 -4.60 -9.52
C THR A 68 11.70 -3.23 -9.94
N ILE A 69 12.60 -2.27 -10.16
CA ILE A 69 12.24 -0.99 -10.79
C ILE A 69 11.84 -1.28 -12.24
N VAL A 70 10.63 -0.89 -12.64
CA VAL A 70 10.07 -1.11 -13.98
C VAL A 70 9.80 0.18 -14.75
N ALA A 71 9.81 1.33 -14.07
CA ALA A 71 9.81 2.66 -14.68
C ALA A 71 10.44 3.69 -13.73
N VAL A 72 10.86 4.82 -14.28
CA VAL A 72 11.35 6.01 -13.58
C VAL A 72 10.62 7.24 -14.16
N GLY A 73 10.43 8.28 -13.35
CA GLY A 73 9.89 9.56 -13.82
C GLY A 73 10.95 10.51 -14.38
#